data_AF-A0A926PEU2-F1
#
_entry.id   AF-A0A926PEU2-F1
#
_cell.length_a   1.000
_cell.length_b   1.000
_cell.length_c   1.000
_cell.angle_alpha   90.00
_cell.angle_beta   90.00
_cell.angle_gamma   90.00
#
_symmetry.space_group_name_H-M   'P 1'
#
loop_
_entity.id
_entity.type
_entity.pdbx_description
1 polymer ?
#
loop_
_entity_poly.entity_id
_entity_poly.type
_entity_poly.pdbx_seq_one_letter_code
_entity_poly.pdbx_strand_id
1 'polypeptide(L)'
;MSGIEREIILDSRHIAKHLPGIPQVQRLLRRGRSAHVFNNETTMETVAQAIIEKGEFTQVIRGYERYSLFFAEAIGYRINPEDGSSTPLFCGEVKIDAENRYHAIPRTRPSQE
;
A
#
# COMPACT_ATOMS: atom_id res chain seq x y z
N MET A 1 1.50 16.18 14.44
CA MET A 1 1.59 15.16 13.37
C MET A 1 2.52 14.08 13.89
N SER A 2 2.16 12.80 13.79
CA SER A 2 2.91 11.67 14.36
C SER A 2 3.60 10.84 13.27
N GLY A 3 4.32 11.50 12.36
CA GLY A 3 5.05 10.83 11.29
C GLY A 3 6.09 9.83 11.81
N ILE A 4 6.80 9.18 10.90
CA ILE A 4 7.83 8.20 11.24
C ILE A 4 9.14 8.96 11.54
N GLU A 5 9.47 9.11 12.83
CA GLU A 5 10.66 9.83 13.30
C GLU A 5 11.89 8.92 13.42
N ARG A 6 12.08 8.01 12.45
CA ARG A 6 13.27 7.14 12.38
C ARG A 6 13.61 6.81 10.94
N GLU A 7 14.88 6.44 10.70
CA GLU A 7 15.31 6.01 9.38
C GLU A 7 14.62 4.69 8.99
N ILE A 8 14.08 4.66 7.77
CA ILE A 8 13.48 3.48 7.15
C ILE A 8 13.92 3.39 5.70
N ILE A 9 14.00 2.16 5.18
CA ILE A 9 14.57 1.88 3.85
C ILE A 9 13.51 1.22 2.97
N LEU A 10 13.36 1.66 1.72
CA LEU A 10 12.38 1.09 0.79
C LEU A 10 12.72 -0.37 0.46
N ASP A 11 11.75 -1.28 0.67
CA ASP A 11 11.81 -2.66 0.21
C ASP A 11 11.29 -2.78 -1.23
N SER A 12 12.21 -2.63 -2.19
CA SER A 12 11.89 -2.66 -3.63
C SER A 12 11.27 -3.97 -4.11
N ARG A 13 11.43 -5.08 -3.37
CA ARG A 13 10.84 -6.40 -3.69
C ARG A 13 9.31 -6.36 -3.70
N HIS A 14 8.71 -5.34 -3.09
CA HIS A 14 7.27 -5.22 -2.91
C HIS A 14 6.59 -4.19 -3.82
N ILE A 15 7.36 -3.43 -4.59
CA ILE A 15 6.83 -2.42 -5.53
C ILE A 15 5.99 -3.09 -6.63
N ALA A 16 6.58 -4.08 -7.30
CA ALA A 16 6.00 -4.72 -8.49
C ALA A 16 4.58 -5.31 -8.29
N LYS A 17 4.22 -5.72 -7.08
CA LYS A 17 2.88 -6.29 -6.77
C LYS A 17 1.80 -5.22 -6.55
N HIS A 18 2.17 -3.94 -6.51
CA HIS A 18 1.29 -2.79 -6.30
C HIS A 18 1.30 -1.81 -7.48
N LEU A 19 1.91 -2.17 -8.61
CA LEU A 19 1.88 -1.39 -9.84
C LEU A 19 1.01 -2.05 -10.92
N PRO A 20 0.29 -1.26 -11.73
CA PRO A 20 -0.58 -1.77 -12.77
C PRO A 20 0.22 -2.46 -13.90
N GLY A 21 -0.40 -3.44 -14.57
CA GLY A 21 0.19 -4.09 -15.75
C GLY A 21 1.35 -5.06 -15.49
N ILE A 22 1.74 -5.27 -14.23
CA ILE A 22 2.87 -6.12 -13.87
C ILE A 22 2.46 -7.61 -13.72
N PRO A 23 3.28 -8.59 -14.17
CA PRO A 23 2.94 -10.02 -14.11
C PRO A 23 2.57 -10.54 -12.71
N GLN A 24 3.10 -9.91 -11.66
CA GLN A 24 2.83 -10.21 -10.26
C GLN A 24 1.35 -9.95 -9.93
N VAL A 25 0.77 -8.85 -10.41
CA VAL A 25 -0.66 -8.53 -10.26
C VAL A 25 -1.51 -9.58 -10.97
N GLN A 26 -1.16 -9.91 -12.21
CA GLN A 26 -1.87 -10.93 -12.98
C GLN A 26 -1.81 -12.32 -12.33
N ARG A 27 -0.67 -12.66 -11.70
CA ARG A 27 -0.52 -13.91 -10.95
C ARG A 27 -1.43 -13.97 -9.72
N LEU A 28 -1.67 -12.85 -9.04
CA LEU A 28 -2.61 -12.79 -7.91
C LEU A 28 -4.04 -13.01 -8.40
N LEU A 29 -4.44 -12.32 -9.47
CA LEU A 29 -5.79 -12.43 -10.04
C LEU A 29 -6.09 -13.86 -10.51
N ARG A 30 -5.16 -14.51 -11.22
CA ARG A 30 -5.29 -15.92 -11.64
C ARG A 30 -5.39 -16.92 -10.48
N ARG A 31 -5.00 -16.52 -9.26
CA ARG A 31 -5.13 -17.33 -8.05
C ARG A 31 -6.42 -17.03 -7.27
N GLY A 32 -7.37 -16.30 -7.86
CA GLY A 32 -8.60 -15.89 -7.19
C GLY A 32 -8.37 -14.85 -6.09
N ARG A 33 -7.27 -14.09 -6.13
CA ARG A 33 -6.94 -13.08 -5.10
C ARG A 33 -7.03 -11.69 -5.69
N SER A 34 -7.70 -10.79 -4.98
CA SER A 34 -7.75 -9.37 -5.36
C SER A 34 -6.36 -8.75 -5.35
N ALA A 35 -6.11 -7.87 -6.31
CA ALA A 35 -4.91 -7.06 -6.37
C ALA A 35 -5.24 -5.64 -5.91
N HIS A 36 -4.34 -5.04 -5.13
CA HIS A 36 -4.42 -3.62 -4.78
C HIS A 36 -3.25 -2.93 -5.47
N VAL A 37 -3.55 -1.98 -6.33
CA VAL A 37 -2.55 -1.30 -7.16
C VAL A 37 -2.69 0.21 -7.04
N PHE A 38 -1.57 0.92 -7.10
CA PHE A 38 -1.55 2.37 -7.24
C PHE A 38 -1.90 2.74 -8.68
N ASN A 39 -2.25 4.02 -8.91
CA ASN A 39 -2.47 4.52 -10.27
C ASN A 39 -1.20 4.42 -11.12
N ASN A 40 -0.05 4.70 -10.52
CA ASN A 40 1.28 4.59 -11.11
C ASN A 40 2.36 4.65 -9.99
N GLU A 41 3.62 4.54 -10.38
CA GLU A 41 4.77 4.59 -9.47
C GLU A 41 4.91 5.95 -8.78
N THR A 42 4.71 7.07 -9.49
CA THR A 42 4.74 8.42 -8.92
C THR A 42 3.69 8.59 -7.81
N THR A 43 2.49 8.03 -7.97
CA THR A 43 1.45 8.03 -6.93
C THR A 43 1.90 7.20 -5.72
N MET A 44 2.52 6.04 -5.93
CA MET A 44 3.05 5.22 -4.83
C MET A 44 4.11 5.99 -4.02
N GLU A 45 5.06 6.64 -4.70
CA GLU A 45 6.13 7.42 -4.06
C GLU A 45 5.55 8.61 -3.27
N THR A 46 4.65 9.36 -3.89
CA THR A 46 3.97 10.51 -3.24
C THR A 46 3.19 10.07 -2.00
N VAL A 47 2.46 8.96 -2.09
CA VAL A 47 1.71 8.39 -0.96
C VAL A 47 2.65 7.92 0.14
N ALA A 48 3.73 7.22 -0.20
CA ALA A 48 4.72 6.76 0.76
C ALA A 48 5.33 7.94 1.53
N GLN A 49 5.77 8.97 0.81
CA GLN A 49 6.35 10.17 1.42
C GLN A 49 5.35 10.88 2.36
N ALA A 50 4.10 11.05 1.92
CA ALA A 50 3.07 11.68 2.75
C ALA A 50 2.79 10.89 4.04
N ILE A 51 2.79 9.56 3.99
CA ILE A 51 2.62 8.71 5.18
C ILE A 51 3.85 8.75 6.09
N ILE A 52 5.06 8.81 5.53
CA ILE A 52 6.28 8.97 6.33
C ILE A 52 6.24 10.28 7.11
N GLU A 53 5.83 11.37 6.47
CA GLU A 53 5.78 12.69 7.11
C GLU A 53 4.61 12.86 8.09
N LYS A 54 3.43 12.32 7.75
CA LYS A 54 2.16 12.70 8.40
C LYS A 54 1.27 11.53 8.77
N GLY A 55 1.64 10.31 8.40
CA GLY A 55 0.85 9.11 8.63
C GLY A 55 0.66 8.84 10.11
N GLU A 56 -0.48 8.26 10.44
CA GLU A 56 -0.81 7.90 11.81
C GLU A 56 -0.48 6.43 12.04
N PHE A 57 0.19 6.14 13.16
CA PHE A 57 0.34 4.76 13.60
C PHE A 57 -1.04 4.16 13.82
N THR A 58 -1.32 3.05 13.17
CA THR A 58 -2.61 2.35 13.28
C THR A 58 -2.51 1.14 14.19
N GLN A 59 -1.51 0.28 13.99
CA GLN A 59 -1.34 -0.99 14.72
C GLN A 59 -0.05 -1.72 14.29
N VAL A 60 0.23 -2.84 14.97
CA VAL A 60 1.19 -3.86 14.54
C VAL A 60 0.43 -5.12 14.12
N ILE A 61 0.60 -5.60 12.89
CA ILE A 61 0.02 -6.88 12.43
C ILE A 61 1.13 -7.78 11.92
N ARG A 62 1.23 -9.00 12.48
CA ARG A 62 2.19 -10.03 12.08
C ARG A 62 3.64 -9.52 12.04
N GLY A 63 4.01 -8.73 13.03
CA GLY A 63 5.35 -8.13 13.15
C GLY A 63 5.62 -6.94 12.22
N TYR A 64 4.58 -6.39 11.57
CA TYR A 64 4.70 -5.16 10.79
C TYR A 64 3.98 -4.01 11.47
N GLU A 65 4.68 -2.93 11.76
CA GLU A 65 4.06 -1.65 12.07
C GLU A 65 3.35 -1.11 10.84
N ARG A 66 2.22 -0.42 11.05
CA ARG A 66 1.40 0.14 9.99
C ARG A 66 1.07 1.58 10.27
N TYR A 67 1.42 2.43 9.31
CA TYR A 67 1.08 3.85 9.30
C TYR A 67 0.12 4.09 8.15
N SER A 68 -0.99 4.75 8.40
CA SER A 68 -2.03 4.99 7.39
C SER A 68 -2.33 6.46 7.21
N LEU A 69 -2.77 6.82 6.01
CA LEU A 69 -3.25 8.16 5.68
C LEU A 69 -4.39 8.07 4.66
N PHE A 70 -5.40 8.91 4.83
CA PHE A 70 -6.49 9.08 3.87
C PHE A 70 -6.19 10.24 2.91
N PHE A 71 -6.57 10.07 1.65
CA PHE A 71 -6.36 11.02 0.57
C PHE A 71 -7.71 11.45 -0.02
N ALA A 72 -7.80 12.71 -0.45
CA ALA A 72 -9.03 13.24 -1.06
C ALA A 72 -9.30 12.68 -2.46
N GLU A 73 -8.25 12.28 -3.17
CA GLU A 73 -8.32 11.66 -4.50
C GLU A 73 -7.98 10.17 -4.43
N ALA A 74 -8.50 9.40 -5.39
CA ALA A 74 -8.20 7.98 -5.48
C ALA A 74 -6.72 7.78 -5.82
N ILE A 75 -5.98 7.13 -4.93
CA ILE A 75 -4.54 6.85 -5.08
C ILE A 75 -4.27 5.54 -5.83
N GLY A 76 -5.32 4.75 -6.07
CA GLY A 76 -5.23 3.44 -6.67
C GLY A 76 -6.59 2.77 -6.76
N TYR A 77 -6.56 1.48 -7.08
CA TYR A 77 -7.76 0.67 -7.19
C TYR A 77 -7.51 -0.78 -6.77
N ARG A 78 -8.56 -1.43 -6.28
CA ARG A 78 -8.61 -2.88 -6.02
C ARG A 78 -9.27 -3.57 -7.19
N ILE A 79 -8.60 -4.55 -7.77
CA ILE A 79 -9.12 -5.38 -8.86
C ILE A 79 -9.75 -6.64 -8.26
N ASN A 80 -11.01 -6.90 -8.58
CA ASN A 80 -11.72 -8.13 -8.26
C ASN A 80 -11.30 -9.25 -9.25
N PRO A 81 -10.87 -10.43 -8.75
CA PRO A 81 -10.44 -11.52 -9.63
C PRO A 81 -11.58 -12.23 -10.38
N GLU A 82 -12.83 -12.10 -9.92
CA GLU A 82 -13.99 -12.81 -10.51
C GLU A 82 -14.49 -12.14 -11.80
N ASP A 83 -14.62 -10.81 -11.79
CA ASP A 83 -15.21 -10.02 -12.87
C ASP A 83 -14.26 -8.96 -13.46
N GLY A 84 -13.05 -8.81 -12.89
CA GLY A 84 -12.09 -7.78 -13.29
C GLY A 84 -12.47 -6.36 -12.89
N SER A 85 -13.56 -6.17 -12.15
CA SER A 85 -14.03 -4.85 -11.73
C SER A 85 -13.01 -4.15 -10.81
N SER A 86 -12.96 -2.83 -10.90
CA SER A 86 -12.05 -1.99 -10.11
C SER A 86 -12.81 -1.14 -9.09
N THR A 87 -12.41 -1.20 -7.82
CA THR A 87 -12.90 -0.32 -6.76
C THR A 87 -11.84 0.73 -6.42
N PRO A 88 -12.14 2.05 -6.44
CA PRO A 88 -11.16 3.07 -6.09
C PRO A 88 -10.70 2.98 -4.63
N LEU A 89 -9.44 3.33 -4.38
CA LEU A 89 -8.78 3.29 -3.07
C LEU A 89 -8.33 4.68 -2.68
N PHE A 90 -8.67 5.10 -1.46
CA PHE A 90 -8.40 6.42 -0.91
C PHE A 90 -7.50 6.38 0.33
N CYS A 91 -7.14 5.19 0.79
CA CYS A 91 -6.29 5.01 1.97
C CYS A 91 -4.95 4.40 1.53
N GLY A 92 -3.85 5.05 1.91
CA GLY A 92 -2.51 4.48 1.78
C GLY A 92 -2.04 3.93 3.12
N GLU A 93 -1.25 2.86 3.07
CA GLU A 93 -0.64 2.25 4.25
C GLU A 93 0.85 1.99 3.99
N VAL A 94 1.72 2.47 4.87
CA VAL A 94 3.14 2.08 4.92
C VAL A 94 3.28 0.98 5.95
N LYS A 95 3.80 -0.16 5.49
CA LYS A 95 4.18 -1.28 6.34
C LYS A 95 5.66 -1.24 6.61
N ILE A 96 6.08 -1.33 7.87
CA ILE A 96 7.49 -1.36 8.28
C ILE A 96 7.79 -2.68 8.99
N ASP A 97 8.85 -3.38 8.60
CA ASP A 97 9.30 -4.59 9.28
C ASP A 97 10.32 -4.32 10.42
N ALA A 98 10.72 -5.38 11.11
CA ALA A 98 11.67 -5.30 12.22
C ALA A 98 13.07 -4.78 11.81
N GLU A 99 13.41 -4.84 10.51
CA GLU A 99 14.67 -4.30 9.97
C GLU A 99 14.50 -2.87 9.43
N ASN A 100 13.42 -2.17 9.80
CA ASN A 100 13.09 -0.83 9.32
C ASN A 100 12.93 -0.73 7.80
N ARG A 101 12.61 -1.84 7.12
CA ARG A 101 12.29 -1.79 5.69
C ARG A 101 10.82 -1.56 5.51
N TYR A 102 10.47 -0.68 4.58
CA TYR A 102 9.09 -0.30 4.35
C TYR A 102 8.61 -0.58 2.93
N HIS A 103 7.30 -0.75 2.77
CA HIS A 103 6.64 -0.65 1.46
C HIS A 103 5.24 -0.05 1.62
N ALA A 104 4.84 0.71 0.61
CA ALA A 104 3.52 1.33 0.54
C ALA A 104 2.51 0.40 -0.14
N ILE A 105 1.25 0.47 0.31
CA ILE A 105 0.14 -0.32 -0.19
C ILE A 105 -1.11 0.58 -0.28
N PRO A 106 -1.84 0.58 -1.39
CA PRO A 106 -3.15 1.24 -1.44
C PRO A 106 -4.21 0.28 -0.85
N ARG A 107 -5.15 0.82 -0.10
CA ARG A 107 -6.12 0.06 0.69
C ARG A 107 -7.52 0.67 0.56
N THR A 108 -8.53 -0.18 0.73
CA THR A 108 -9.94 0.25 0.85
C THR A 108 -10.18 0.95 2.19
N ARG A 109 -9.49 0.47 3.23
CA ARG A 109 -9.49 0.98 4.61
C ARG A 109 -8.19 0.52 5.28
N PRO A 110 -7.75 1.15 6.39
CA PRO A 110 -6.63 0.63 7.17
C PRO A 110 -6.83 -0.85 7.45
N SER A 111 -5.74 -1.63 7.46
CA SER A 111 -5.84 -3.05 7.85
C SER A 111 -6.52 -3.14 9.22
N GLN A 112 -7.23 -4.22 9.49
CA GLN A 112 -7.66 -4.56 10.85
C GLN A 112 -7.15 -5.98 11.14
N GLU A 113 -7.01 -6.30 12.42
CA GLU A 113 -6.71 -7.65 12.90
C GLU A 113 -7.74 -8.68 12.44
#